data_AF-E6SB34-F1
#
_entry.id   AF-E6SB34-F1
#
_cell.length_a   1.000
_cell.length_b   1.000
_cell.length_c   1.000
_cell.angle_alpha   90.00
_cell.angle_beta   90.00
_cell.angle_gamma   90.00
#
_symmetry.space_group_name_H-M   'P 1'
#
loop_
_entity.id
_entity.type
_entity.pdbx_description
1 polymer ?
#
loop_
_entity_poly.entity_id
_entity_poly.type
_entity_poly.pdbx_seq_one_letter_code
_entity_poly.pdbx_strand_id
1 'polypeptide(L)'
;MAGKGKAVSKIVKVGAKYGPQIWVASKALREPAKEAAQKVIASEKARKKAFDHAKSLSDGSILKVYEGDQSLWIVFSGDTAITVYPVSVTPLPRLLQGADLTKRISPTDKLTATDRAKDAATSALRRGRPGAIN
;
A
#
# COMPACT_ATOMS: atom_id res chain seq x y z
N MET A 1 -26.71 27.27 39.22
CA MET A 1 -25.98 26.22 38.47
C MET A 1 -24.46 26.46 38.55
N ALA A 2 -23.78 25.98 39.61
CA ALA A 2 -22.37 26.27 39.93
C ALA A 2 -21.45 25.03 39.82
N GLY A 3 -21.62 24.22 38.77
CA GLY A 3 -20.93 22.92 38.65
C GLY A 3 -19.92 22.77 37.51
N LYS A 4 -19.91 23.68 36.51
CA LYS A 4 -19.18 23.43 35.24
C LYS A 4 -17.69 23.81 35.26
N GLY A 5 -17.22 24.63 36.21
CA GLY A 5 -15.83 25.11 36.26
C GLY A 5 -14.80 24.11 36.80
N LYS A 6 -15.20 23.17 37.68
CA LYS A 6 -14.25 22.23 38.32
C LYS A 6 -13.89 21.02 37.47
N ALA A 7 -14.68 20.69 36.45
CA ALA A 7 -14.39 19.57 35.55
C ALA A 7 -13.30 19.94 34.52
N VAL A 8 -13.30 21.18 34.03
CA VAL A 8 -12.33 21.66 33.03
C VAL A 8 -10.91 21.74 33.62
N SER A 9 -10.76 22.15 34.88
CA SER A 9 -9.44 22.33 35.50
C SER A 9 -8.70 21.02 35.82
N LYS A 10 -9.43 19.91 36.04
CA LYS A 10 -8.81 18.60 36.28
C LYS A 10 -8.24 17.96 35.01
N ILE A 11 -8.85 18.18 33.85
CA ILE A 11 -8.39 17.62 32.57
C ILE A 11 -7.04 18.24 32.15
N VAL A 12 -6.88 19.55 32.37
CA VAL A 12 -5.63 20.27 32.05
C VAL A 12 -4.45 19.81 32.92
N LYS A 13 -4.68 19.56 34.23
CA LYS A 13 -3.61 19.11 35.15
C LYS A 13 -3.11 17.69 34.85
N VAL A 14 -3.96 16.81 34.33
CA VAL A 14 -3.54 15.43 33.98
C VAL A 14 -2.74 15.43 32.66
N GLY A 15 -3.11 16.26 31.69
CA GLY A 15 -2.38 16.38 30.42
C GLY A 15 -0.94 16.87 30.56
N ALA A 16 -0.66 17.75 31.52
CA ALA A 16 0.70 18.26 31.77
C ALA A 16 1.63 17.22 32.41
N LYS A 17 1.10 16.29 33.22
CA LYS A 17 1.92 15.30 33.96
C LYS A 17 2.37 14.12 33.10
N TYR A 18 1.56 13.71 32.12
CA TYR A 18 1.86 12.57 31.25
C TYR A 18 2.18 12.96 29.80
N GLY A 19 2.03 14.24 29.45
CA GLY A 19 2.28 14.76 28.11
C GLY A 19 3.67 14.41 27.53
N PRO A 20 4.79 14.59 28.27
CA PRO A 20 6.12 14.36 27.71
C PRO A 20 6.38 12.88 27.35
N GLN A 21 5.99 11.93 28.20
CA GLN A 21 6.23 10.49 28.01
C GLN A 21 5.43 9.95 26.81
N ILE A 22 4.16 10.36 26.69
CA ILE A 22 3.28 9.98 25.57
C ILE A 22 3.75 10.65 24.27
N TRP A 23 4.27 11.87 24.33
CA TRP A 23 4.80 12.58 23.16
C TRP A 23 6.10 11.96 22.63
N VAL A 24 6.98 11.47 23.51
CA VAL A 24 8.20 10.77 23.12
C VAL A 24 7.88 9.38 22.55
N ALA A 25 6.99 8.61 23.19
CA ALA A 25 6.54 7.32 22.68
C ALA A 25 5.81 7.44 21.33
N SER A 26 4.96 8.47 21.17
CA SER A 26 4.29 8.73 19.90
C SER A 26 5.24 9.21 18.81
N LYS A 27 6.32 9.94 19.13
CA LYS A 27 7.39 10.28 18.17
C LYS A 27 8.15 9.05 17.70
N ALA A 28 8.56 8.17 18.62
CA ALA A 28 9.24 6.91 18.29
C ALA A 28 8.35 5.98 17.44
N LEU A 29 7.03 6.03 17.64
CA LEU A 29 6.06 5.31 16.80
C LEU A 29 5.79 6.00 15.45
N ARG A 30 6.06 7.31 15.34
CA ARG A 30 5.76 8.12 14.16
C ARG A 30 6.72 7.85 13.01
N GLU A 31 7.97 7.53 13.31
CA GLU A 31 9.00 7.21 12.30
C GLU A 31 8.68 5.91 11.53
N PRO A 32 8.43 4.76 12.18
CA PRO A 32 8.02 3.55 11.46
C PRO A 32 6.66 3.71 10.76
N ALA A 33 5.74 4.48 11.34
CA ALA A 33 4.46 4.77 10.71
C ALA A 33 4.60 5.63 9.43
N LYS A 34 5.56 6.56 9.39
CA LYS A 34 5.85 7.37 8.20
C LYS A 34 6.44 6.52 7.07
N GLU A 35 7.36 5.61 7.38
CA GLU A 35 7.95 4.72 6.37
C GLU A 35 6.91 3.77 5.77
N ALA A 36 6.06 3.18 6.61
CA ALA A 36 4.96 2.35 6.15
C ALA A 36 3.96 3.15 5.29
N ALA A 37 3.62 4.38 5.70
CA ALA A 37 2.76 5.26 4.91
C ALA A 37 3.39 5.64 3.57
N GLN A 38 4.69 5.93 3.54
CA GLN A 38 5.41 6.24 2.30
C GLN A 38 5.44 5.06 1.34
N LYS A 39 5.62 3.83 1.84
CA LYS A 39 5.54 2.60 1.03
C LYS A 39 4.16 2.42 0.40
N VAL A 40 3.08 2.71 1.13
CA VAL A 40 1.72 2.66 0.58
C VAL A 40 1.52 3.71 -0.51
N ILE A 41 1.93 4.96 -0.25
CA ILE A 41 1.82 6.03 -1.24
C ILE A 41 2.65 5.72 -2.49
N ALA A 42 3.85 5.18 -2.33
CA ALA A 42 4.71 4.75 -3.42
C ALA A 42 4.06 3.63 -4.24
N SER A 43 3.42 2.66 -3.58
CA SER A 43 2.72 1.55 -4.25
C SER A 43 1.52 2.02 -5.09
N GLU A 44 0.76 2.99 -4.60
CA GLU A 44 -0.38 3.57 -5.34
C GLU A 44 0.10 4.43 -6.52
N LYS A 45 1.18 5.20 -6.32
CA LYS A 45 1.81 5.96 -7.41
C LYS A 45 2.36 5.04 -8.49
N ALA A 46 2.99 3.93 -8.10
CA ALA A 46 3.49 2.91 -9.02
C ALA A 46 2.36 2.27 -9.81
N ARG A 47 1.25 1.92 -9.13
CA ARG A 47 0.03 1.42 -9.78
C ARG A 47 -0.49 2.40 -10.83
N LYS A 48 -0.63 3.67 -10.45
CA LYS A 48 -1.14 4.71 -11.35
C LYS A 48 -0.25 4.85 -12.59
N LYS A 49 1.07 4.89 -12.42
CA LYS A 49 2.03 4.93 -13.54
C LYS A 49 1.91 3.71 -14.44
N ALA A 50 1.83 2.51 -13.86
CA ALA A 50 1.67 1.28 -14.63
C ALA A 50 0.35 1.29 -15.42
N PHE A 51 -0.72 1.78 -14.81
CA PHE A 51 -2.03 1.87 -15.44
C PHE A 51 -2.07 2.91 -16.57
N ASP A 52 -1.46 4.08 -16.36
CA ASP A 52 -1.35 5.13 -17.38
C ASP A 52 -0.48 4.66 -18.56
N HIS A 53 0.57 3.87 -18.31
CA HIS A 53 1.35 3.22 -19.38
C HIS A 53 0.55 2.14 -20.10
N ALA A 54 -0.18 1.28 -19.37
CA ALA A 54 -1.04 0.28 -20.01
C ALA A 54 -2.11 0.92 -20.92
N LYS A 55 -2.66 2.09 -20.54
CA LYS A 55 -3.62 2.82 -21.38
C LYS A 55 -3.05 3.30 -22.72
N SER A 56 -1.74 3.55 -22.80
CA SER A 56 -1.13 3.98 -24.07
C SER A 56 -0.84 2.82 -25.02
N LEU A 57 -1.04 1.58 -24.57
CA LEU A 57 -0.83 0.36 -25.35
C LEU A 57 -2.16 -0.12 -25.95
N SER A 58 -2.12 -0.75 -27.13
CA SER A 58 -3.32 -1.23 -27.82
C SER A 58 -4.05 -2.35 -27.07
N ASP A 59 -3.30 -3.27 -26.48
CA ASP A 59 -3.80 -4.38 -25.64
C ASP A 59 -3.09 -4.35 -24.29
N GLY A 60 -3.16 -3.20 -23.62
CA GLY A 60 -2.46 -2.97 -22.37
C GLY A 60 -3.14 -3.66 -21.21
N SER A 61 -2.37 -4.34 -20.36
CA SER A 61 -2.86 -4.82 -19.07
C SER A 61 -1.79 -4.71 -18.00
N ILE A 62 -2.20 -4.75 -16.72
CA ILE A 62 -1.27 -4.72 -15.59
C ILE A 62 -1.46 -5.94 -14.70
N LEU A 63 -0.37 -6.45 -14.13
CA LEU A 63 -0.38 -7.52 -13.15
C LEU A 63 0.30 -7.08 -11.87
N LYS A 64 -0.34 -7.31 -10.73
CA LYS A 64 0.28 -7.10 -9.42
C LYS A 64 1.11 -8.31 -9.04
N VAL A 65 2.39 -8.11 -8.85
CA VAL A 65 3.34 -9.10 -8.34
C VAL A 65 3.93 -8.59 -7.03
N TYR A 66 4.43 -9.50 -6.19
CA TYR A 66 5.13 -9.14 -4.97
C TYR A 66 6.54 -9.68 -5.00
N GLU A 67 7.47 -8.85 -4.57
CA GLU A 67 8.85 -9.22 -4.32
C GLU A 67 9.17 -8.88 -2.87
N GLY A 68 9.22 -9.90 -2.01
CA GLY A 68 9.22 -9.72 -0.55
C GLY A 68 8.02 -8.89 -0.09
N ASP A 69 8.29 -7.76 0.56
CA ASP A 69 7.27 -6.83 1.07
C ASP A 69 6.85 -5.74 0.07
N GLN A 70 7.45 -5.72 -1.12
CA GLN A 70 7.17 -4.70 -2.12
C GLN A 70 6.15 -5.20 -3.15
N SER A 71 5.13 -4.39 -3.40
CA SER A 71 4.21 -4.63 -4.51
C SER A 71 4.75 -4.00 -5.78
N LEU A 72 4.94 -4.83 -6.80
CA LEU A 72 5.35 -4.45 -8.14
C LEU A 72 4.16 -4.58 -9.10
N TRP A 73 4.11 -3.70 -10.09
CA TRP A 73 3.08 -3.65 -11.12
C TRP A 73 3.73 -3.84 -12.48
N ILE A 74 3.52 -5.01 -13.07
CA ILE A 74 4.08 -5.36 -14.38
C ILE A 74 3.07 -4.93 -15.45
N VAL A 75 3.54 -4.28 -16.49
CA VAL A 75 2.74 -3.85 -17.65
C VAL A 75 2.95 -4.84 -18.79
N PHE A 76 1.85 -5.22 -19.42
CA PHE A 76 1.79 -6.11 -20.56
C PHE A 76 1.22 -5.40 -21.78
N SER A 77 1.64 -5.85 -22.96
CA SER A 77 0.95 -5.63 -24.23
C SER A 77 0.62 -7.00 -24.81
N GLY A 78 -0.67 -7.37 -24.79
CA GLY A 78 -1.12 -8.73 -25.00
C GLY A 78 -0.43 -9.69 -24.03
N ASP A 79 0.30 -10.66 -24.56
CA ASP A 79 1.03 -11.65 -23.75
C ASP A 79 2.47 -11.28 -23.41
N THR A 80 2.96 -10.16 -23.95
CA THR A 80 4.35 -9.74 -23.75
C THR A 80 4.45 -8.80 -22.56
N ALA A 81 5.25 -9.16 -21.56
CA ALA A 81 5.61 -8.26 -20.46
C ALA A 81 6.62 -7.22 -20.93
N ILE A 82 6.32 -5.93 -20.75
CA ILE A 82 7.14 -4.82 -21.26
C ILE A 82 7.98 -4.22 -20.15
N THR A 83 7.37 -3.90 -19.00
CA THR A 83 8.03 -3.13 -17.93
C THR A 83 7.40 -3.38 -16.56
N VAL A 84 8.05 -2.87 -15.51
CA VAL A 84 7.61 -3.00 -14.11
C VAL A 84 7.71 -1.67 -13.36
N TYR A 85 6.73 -1.40 -12.49
CA TYR A 85 6.68 -0.25 -11.62
C TYR A 85 6.45 -0.64 -10.14
N PRO A 86 7.20 -0.10 -9.17
CA PRO A 86 8.44 0.66 -9.37
C PRO A 86 9.49 -0.15 -10.12
N VAL A 87 10.49 0.54 -10.70
CA VAL A 87 11.58 -0.12 -11.42
C VAL A 87 12.31 -1.05 -10.44
N SER A 88 12.31 -2.35 -10.75
CA SER A 88 13.07 -3.36 -10.00
C SER A 88 14.28 -3.79 -10.84
N VAL A 89 15.35 -4.19 -10.14
CA VAL A 89 16.54 -4.79 -10.76
C VAL A 89 16.26 -6.23 -11.19
N THR A 90 15.25 -6.85 -10.58
CA THR A 90 14.88 -8.24 -10.84
C THR A 90 14.29 -8.38 -12.25
N PRO A 91 14.81 -9.30 -13.08
CA PRO A 91 14.31 -9.51 -14.43
C PRO A 91 12.83 -9.90 -14.47
N LEU A 92 12.09 -9.41 -15.48
CA LEU A 92 10.67 -9.70 -15.67
C LEU A 92 10.33 -11.21 -15.66
N PRO A 93 11.10 -12.10 -16.33
CA PRO A 93 10.79 -13.54 -16.29
C PRO A 93 10.81 -14.13 -14.88
N ARG A 94 11.70 -13.62 -14.03
CA ARG A 94 11.81 -14.07 -12.64
C ARG A 94 10.66 -13.55 -11.78
N LEU A 95 10.22 -12.31 -12.01
CA LEU A 95 9.04 -11.75 -11.33
C LEU A 95 7.74 -12.46 -11.74
N LEU A 96 7.67 -12.98 -12.96
CA LEU A 96 6.50 -13.70 -13.47
C LEU A 96 6.49 -15.18 -13.11
N GLN A 97 7.56 -15.70 -12.52
CA GLN A 97 7.64 -17.09 -12.13
C GLN A 97 6.58 -17.42 -11.08
N GLY A 98 5.66 -18.33 -11.43
CA GLY A 98 4.54 -18.70 -10.56
C GLY A 98 3.45 -17.61 -10.41
N ALA A 99 3.54 -16.52 -11.18
CA ALA A 99 2.50 -15.50 -11.20
C ALA A 99 1.30 -15.98 -12.02
N ASP A 100 0.11 -15.79 -11.46
CA ASP A 100 -1.14 -16.11 -12.15
C ASP A 100 -1.50 -14.99 -13.14
N LEU A 101 -1.31 -15.26 -14.43
CA LEU A 101 -1.54 -14.30 -15.51
C LEU A 101 -3.03 -14.00 -15.73
N THR A 102 -3.94 -14.82 -15.21
CA THR A 102 -5.39 -14.58 -15.32
C THR A 102 -5.85 -13.40 -14.47
N LYS A 103 -5.02 -12.97 -13.50
CA LYS A 103 -5.29 -11.83 -12.62
C LYS A 103 -4.82 -10.50 -13.20
N ARG A 104 -4.52 -10.47 -14.50
CA ARG A 104 -4.23 -9.22 -15.22
C ARG A 104 -5.48 -8.33 -15.22
N ILE A 105 -5.25 -7.04 -15.10
CA ILE A 105 -6.28 -6.02 -15.08
C ILE A 105 -6.08 -5.16 -16.33
N SER A 106 -7.06 -5.13 -17.22
CA SER A 106 -7.04 -4.18 -18.33
C SER A 106 -7.52 -2.79 -17.89
N PRO A 107 -6.96 -1.70 -18.44
CA PRO A 107 -7.50 -0.37 -18.23
C PRO A 107 -8.92 -0.16 -18.73
N THR A 108 -9.38 -0.99 -19.67
CA THR A 108 -10.76 -0.96 -20.17
C THR A 108 -11.74 -1.73 -19.28
N ASP A 109 -11.23 -2.58 -18.38
CA ASP A 109 -12.09 -3.35 -17.48
C ASP A 109 -12.70 -2.45 -16.41
N LYS A 110 -14.02 -2.54 -16.25
CA LYS A 110 -14.74 -1.88 -15.16
C LYS A 110 -14.47 -2.62 -13.85
N LEU A 111 -13.36 -2.28 -13.19
CA LEU A 111 -13.07 -2.78 -11.83
C LEU A 111 -14.19 -2.40 -10.87
N THR A 112 -14.87 -3.39 -10.30
CA THR A 112 -15.92 -3.15 -9.31
C THR A 112 -15.31 -2.67 -7.99
N ALA A 113 -16.11 -1.98 -7.16
CA ALA A 113 -15.65 -1.55 -5.82
C ALA A 113 -15.25 -2.75 -4.95
N THR A 114 -15.92 -3.89 -5.12
CA THR A 114 -15.67 -5.14 -4.41
C THR A 114 -14.28 -5.71 -4.71
N ASP A 115 -13.84 -5.68 -5.97
CA ASP A 115 -12.53 -6.21 -6.36
C ASP A 115 -11.40 -5.38 -5.76
N ARG A 116 -11.56 -4.05 -5.74
CA ARG A 116 -10.59 -3.15 -5.08
C ARG A 116 -10.50 -3.40 -3.58
N ALA A 117 -11.63 -3.68 -2.92
CA ALA A 117 -11.66 -4.00 -1.50
C ALA A 117 -10.95 -5.33 -1.20
N LYS A 118 -11.14 -6.35 -2.04
CA LYS A 118 -10.44 -7.65 -1.92
C LYS A 118 -8.93 -7.51 -2.10
N ASP A 119 -8.48 -6.72 -3.07
CA ASP A 119 -7.06 -6.46 -3.29
C ASP A 119 -6.42 -5.72 -2.12
N ALA A 120 -7.12 -4.72 -1.56
CA ALA A 120 -6.67 -3.99 -0.39
C ALA A 120 -6.57 -4.91 0.84
N ALA A 121 -7.58 -5.75 1.06
CA ALA A 121 -7.59 -6.74 2.14
C ALA A 121 -6.45 -7.76 2.00
N THR A 122 -6.23 -8.30 0.79
CA THR A 122 -5.12 -9.24 0.53
C THR A 122 -3.76 -8.59 0.80
N SER A 123 -3.61 -7.33 0.39
CA SER A 123 -2.40 -6.55 0.64
C SER A 123 -2.18 -6.29 2.13
N ALA A 124 -3.26 -6.05 2.88
CA ALA A 124 -3.20 -5.83 4.33
C ALA A 124 -2.90 -7.13 5.09
N LEU A 125 -3.48 -8.26 4.68
CA LEU A 125 -3.22 -9.58 5.26
C LEU A 125 -1.76 -10.00 5.12
N ARG A 126 -1.15 -9.76 3.95
CA ARG A 126 0.28 -10.03 3.76
C ARG A 126 1.17 -9.16 4.65
N ARG A 127 0.82 -7.88 4.82
CA ARG A 127 1.55 -6.95 5.69
C ARG A 127 1.40 -7.28 7.18
N GLY A 128 0.24 -7.79 7.60
CA GLY A 128 -0.05 -8.11 8.99
C GLY A 128 0.52 -9.45 9.47
N ARG A 129 1.17 -10.22 8.60
CA ARG A 129 1.68 -11.55 8.92
C ARG A 129 3.20 -11.52 9.06
N PRO A 130 3.75 -11.30 10.28
CA PRO A 130 5.18 -11.45 10.50
C PRO A 130 5.54 -12.92 10.28
N GLY A 131 6.28 -13.22 9.19
CA GLY A 131 6.90 -14.54 8.99
C GLY A 131 6.16 -15.56 8.11
N ALA A 132 5.24 -15.16 7.22
CA ALA A 132 4.69 -16.09 6.23
C ALA A 132 5.29 -15.87 4.84
N ILE A 133 6.50 -16.36 4.67
CA ILE A 133 7.12 -16.67 3.38
C ILE A 133 7.26 -18.19 3.33
N ASN A 134 6.60 -18.82 2.36
CA ASN A 134 7.02 -20.05 1.71
C ASN A 134 6.93 -19.77 0.21
#